data_AF-A0A5Q2RPJ8-F1
#
_entry.id   AF-A0A5Q2RPJ8-F1
#
_cell.length_a   1.000
_cell.length_b   1.000
_cell.length_c   1.000
_cell.angle_alpha   90.00
_cell.angle_beta   90.00
_cell.angle_gamma   90.00
#
_symmetry.space_group_name_H-M   'P 1'
#
loop_
_entity.id
_entity.type
_entity.pdbx_description
1 polymer ?
#
loop_
_entity_poly.entity_id
_entity_poly.type
_entity_poly.pdbx_seq_one_letter_code
_entity_poly.pdbx_strand_id
1 'polypeptide(L)'
;MIDWLLRSRETGEIVVAQPPNVRNLVFVAATLGSWVLPDPRWRDRARSVATVALAAWAADEVVRGVNPFRRLLGAGGLLEVGRRLRH
;
A
#
# COMPACT_ATOMS: atom_id res chain seq x y z
N MET A 1 -10.04 15.45 -16.29
CA MET A 1 -10.15 14.06 -15.82
C MET A 1 -9.11 13.71 -14.75
N ILE A 2 -7.82 13.98 -15.00
CA ILE A 2 -6.73 13.76 -14.04
C ILE A 2 -6.93 14.56 -12.73
N ASP A 3 -7.43 15.78 -12.83
CA ASP A 3 -7.73 16.63 -11.68
C ASP A 3 -8.71 15.95 -10.69
N TRP A 4 -9.81 15.37 -11.19
CA TRP A 4 -10.78 14.64 -10.36
C TRP A 4 -10.21 13.39 -9.67
N LEU A 5 -9.27 12.71 -10.33
CA LEU A 5 -8.60 11.50 -9.84
C LEU A 5 -7.67 11.81 -8.66
N LEU A 6 -7.02 12.97 -8.68
CA LEU A 6 -5.99 13.37 -7.72
C LEU A 6 -6.54 14.33 -6.64
N ARG A 7 -7.69 14.96 -6.89
CA ARG A 7 -8.30 15.92 -5.97
C ARG A 7 -8.88 15.23 -4.73
N SER A 8 -8.42 15.69 -3.56
CA SER A 8 -8.90 15.30 -2.24
C SER A 8 -10.36 15.68 -2.05
N ARG A 9 -11.16 14.76 -1.48
CA ARG A 9 -12.58 15.02 -1.17
C ARG A 9 -12.79 15.77 0.15
N GLU A 10 -11.76 15.85 0.97
CA GLU A 10 -11.81 16.51 2.28
C GLU A 10 -11.40 17.98 2.18
N THR A 11 -10.38 18.27 1.36
CA THR A 11 -9.79 19.62 1.26
C THR A 11 -10.01 20.28 -0.09
N GLY A 12 -10.41 19.51 -1.11
CA GLY A 12 -10.56 20.02 -2.47
C GLY A 12 -9.23 20.29 -3.19
N GLU A 13 -8.08 19.99 -2.60
CA GLU A 13 -6.76 20.20 -3.22
C GLU A 13 -6.32 19.01 -4.08
N ILE A 14 -5.47 19.24 -5.07
CA ILE A 14 -4.84 18.16 -5.85
C ILE A 14 -3.74 17.51 -4.99
N VAL A 15 -3.95 16.26 -4.61
CA VAL A 15 -3.03 15.50 -3.76
C VAL A 15 -2.47 14.32 -4.55
N VAL A 16 -1.27 14.51 -5.09
CA VAL A 16 -0.51 13.45 -5.78
C VAL A 16 0.33 12.65 -4.80
N ALA A 17 0.91 13.34 -3.82
CA ALA A 17 1.65 12.77 -2.70
C ALA A 17 1.27 13.52 -1.43
N GLN A 18 0.92 12.79 -0.36
CA GLN A 18 0.79 13.37 0.97
C GLN A 18 2.15 13.33 1.67
N PRO A 19 2.45 14.29 2.58
CA PRO A 19 3.48 14.07 3.59
C PRO A 19 3.21 12.72 4.28
N PRO A 20 4.25 11.93 4.59
CA PRO A 20 4.09 10.52 4.93
C PRO A 20 3.14 10.35 6.11
N ASN A 21 1.92 9.92 5.80
CA ASN A 21 0.97 9.42 6.76
C ASN A 21 1.50 8.07 7.25
N VAL A 22 1.27 7.76 8.54
CA VAL A 22 1.80 6.57 9.23
C VAL A 22 1.63 5.28 8.40
N ARG A 23 0.54 5.19 7.62
CA ARG A 23 0.26 4.09 6.68
C ARG A 23 1.26 3.96 5.53
N ASN A 24 1.64 5.04 4.86
CA ASN A 24 2.66 4.98 3.82
C ASN A 24 4.03 4.62 4.40
N LEU A 25 4.30 5.07 5.63
CA LEU A 25 5.49 4.65 6.36
C LEU A 25 5.50 3.14 6.63
N VAL A 26 4.36 2.55 7.00
CA VAL A 26 4.20 1.10 7.20
C VAL A 26 4.41 0.32 5.90
N PHE A 27 3.86 0.80 4.77
CA PHE A 27 4.09 0.18 3.45
C PHE A 27 5.57 0.23 3.05
N VAL A 28 6.21 1.39 3.20
CA VAL A 28 7.65 1.56 2.89
C VAL A 28 8.50 0.70 3.83
N ALA A 29 8.22 0.68 5.13
CA ALA A 29 8.95 -0.12 6.12
C ALA A 29 8.82 -1.62 5.87
N ALA A 30 7.61 -2.12 5.54
CA ALA A 30 7.38 -3.52 5.23
C ALA A 30 8.07 -3.94 3.91
N THR A 31 8.03 -3.06 2.91
CA THR A 31 8.68 -3.30 1.61
C THR A 31 10.20 -3.31 1.76
N LEU A 32 10.79 -2.32 2.43
CA LEU A 32 12.23 -2.26 2.68
C LEU A 32 12.71 -3.41 3.58
N GLY A 33 11.95 -3.77 4.62
CA GLY A 33 12.28 -4.90 5.50
C GLY A 33 12.37 -6.25 4.77
N SER A 34 11.62 -6.43 3.68
CA SER A 34 11.67 -7.64 2.86
C SER A 34 12.91 -7.76 1.97
N TRP A 35 13.61 -6.64 1.70
CA TRP A 35 14.80 -6.59 0.83
C TRP A 35 16.12 -6.80 1.57
N VAL A 36 16.15 -6.58 2.88
CA VAL A 36 17.40 -6.50 3.65
C VAL A 36 17.82 -7.84 4.28
N LEU A 37 16.99 -8.88 4.23
CA LEU A 37 17.28 -10.15 4.92
C LEU A 37 17.99 -11.18 4.01
N PRO A 38 19.28 -11.49 4.28
CA PRO A 38 20.08 -12.38 3.43
C PRO A 38 19.75 -13.86 3.60
N ASP A 39 19.27 -14.29 4.77
CA ASP A 39 19.03 -15.69 5.10
C ASP A 39 17.70 -16.22 4.50
N PRO A 40 17.71 -17.36 3.78
CA PRO A 40 16.52 -17.98 3.20
C PRO A 40 15.38 -18.24 4.19
N ARG A 41 15.68 -18.66 5.44
CA ARG A 41 14.64 -18.93 6.45
C ARG A 41 13.95 -17.66 6.92
N TRP A 42 14.70 -16.56 7.01
CA TRP A 42 14.16 -15.26 7.38
C TRP A 42 13.43 -14.57 6.22
N ARG A 43 13.80 -14.90 4.98
CA ARG A 43 13.18 -14.37 3.76
C ARG A 43 11.71 -14.77 3.62
N ASP A 44 11.37 -16.02 3.89
CA ASP A 44 9.97 -16.47 3.79
C ASP A 44 9.10 -15.82 4.86
N ARG A 45 9.58 -15.74 6.10
CA ARG A 45 8.90 -15.03 7.20
C ARG A 45 8.71 -13.56 6.87
N ALA A 46 9.74 -12.90 6.34
CA ALA A 46 9.68 -11.50 5.93
C ALA A 46 8.69 -11.28 4.78
N ARG A 47 8.61 -12.22 3.81
CA ARG A 47 7.58 -12.19 2.76
C ARG A 47 6.18 -12.32 3.31
N SER A 48 5.94 -13.20 4.28
CA SER A 48 4.63 -13.33 4.93
C SER A 48 4.26 -12.03 5.64
N VAL A 49 5.17 -11.46 6.43
CA VAL A 49 4.95 -10.16 7.12
C VAL A 49 4.69 -9.04 6.12
N ALA A 50 5.49 -8.94 5.05
CA ALA A 50 5.29 -7.94 4.02
C ALA A 50 3.96 -8.11 3.29
N THR A 51 3.49 -9.34 3.09
CA THR A 51 2.18 -9.62 2.47
C THR A 51 1.03 -9.21 3.39
N VAL A 52 1.12 -9.48 4.69
CA VAL A 52 0.12 -9.02 5.68
C VAL A 52 0.09 -7.50 5.78
N ALA A 53 1.27 -6.86 5.84
CA ALA A 53 1.38 -5.40 5.87
C ALA A 53 0.80 -4.76 4.60
N LEU A 54 1.10 -5.34 3.42
CA LEU A 54 0.53 -4.92 2.15
C LEU A 54 -0.99 -5.05 2.16
N ALA A 55 -1.54 -6.18 2.63
CA ALA A 55 -2.97 -6.41 2.70
C ALA A 55 -3.69 -5.39 3.60
N ALA A 56 -3.13 -5.14 4.79
CA ALA A 56 -3.69 -4.18 5.74
C ALA A 56 -3.68 -2.74 5.19
N TRP A 57 -2.57 -2.31 4.58
CA TRP A 57 -2.47 -0.99 3.94
C TRP A 57 -3.45 -0.88 2.77
N ALA A 58 -3.49 -1.90 1.91
CA ALA A 58 -4.30 -1.91 0.70
C ALA A 58 -5.80 -1.88 1.02
N ALA A 59 -6.25 -2.69 1.99
CA ALA A 59 -7.64 -2.70 2.46
C ALA A 59 -8.05 -1.35 3.06
N ASP A 60 -7.19 -0.76 3.89
CA ASP A 60 -7.47 0.53 4.47
C ASP A 60 -7.55 1.63 3.40
N GLU A 61 -6.66 1.63 2.41
CA GLU A 61 -6.65 2.64 1.37
C GLU A 61 -7.86 2.55 0.42
N VAL A 62 -8.40 1.34 0.19
CA VAL A 62 -9.67 1.17 -0.53
C VAL A 62 -10.83 1.84 0.22
N VAL A 63 -10.88 1.68 1.56
CA VAL A 63 -11.97 2.17 2.40
C VAL A 63 -11.84 3.68 2.68
N ARG A 64 -10.64 4.12 3.05
CA ARG A 64 -10.36 5.47 3.58
C ARG A 64 -9.50 6.32 2.65
N GLY A 65 -9.25 5.88 1.43
CA GLY A 65 -8.49 6.66 0.45
C GLY A 65 -9.20 7.99 0.15
N VAL A 66 -8.44 9.08 0.31
CA VAL A 66 -8.91 10.48 0.21
C VAL A 66 -9.25 10.92 -1.21
N ASN A 67 -8.75 10.19 -2.22
CA ASN A 67 -9.06 10.41 -3.63
C ASN A 67 -9.19 9.07 -4.38
N PRO A 68 -9.84 9.08 -5.56
CA PRO A 68 -10.05 7.86 -6.35
C PRO A 68 -8.75 7.17 -6.75
N PHE A 69 -7.70 7.93 -7.04
CA PHE A 69 -6.38 7.36 -7.36
C PHE A 69 -5.83 6.49 -6.22
N ARG A 70 -5.89 6.95 -4.97
CA ARG A 70 -5.41 6.18 -3.82
C ARG A 70 -6.24 4.92 -3.58
N ARG A 71 -7.56 4.99 -3.75
CA ARG A 71 -8.42 3.80 -3.66
C ARG A 71 -8.07 2.75 -4.72
N LEU A 72 -7.77 3.19 -5.94
CA LEU A 72 -7.30 2.31 -7.02
C LEU A 72 -5.93 1.68 -6.70
N LEU A 73 -5.01 2.43 -6.09
CA LEU A 73 -3.74 1.88 -5.59
C LEU A 73 -3.97 0.80 -4.52
N GLY A 74 -4.88 1.04 -3.58
CA GLY A 74 -5.30 0.05 -2.59
C GLY A 74 -5.87 -1.21 -3.25
N ALA A 75 -6.76 -1.05 -4.24
CA ALA A 75 -7.30 -2.19 -4.99
C ALA A 75 -6.19 -2.99 -5.71
N GLY A 76 -5.23 -2.30 -6.34
CA GLY A 76 -4.05 -2.93 -6.94
C GLY A 76 -3.19 -3.69 -5.92
N GLY A 77 -3.00 -3.13 -4.72
CA GLY A 77 -2.31 -3.80 -3.62
C GLY A 77 -3.01 -5.09 -3.18
N LEU A 78 -4.34 -5.09 -3.07
CA LEU A 78 -5.12 -6.28 -2.73
C LEU A 78 -5.04 -7.35 -3.83
N LEU A 79 -5.02 -6.95 -5.11
CA LEU A 79 -4.81 -7.88 -6.22
C LEU A 79 -3.44 -8.56 -6.15
N GLU A 80 -2.37 -7.81 -5.83
CA GLU A 80 -1.03 -8.37 -5.66
C GLU A 80 -0.97 -9.32 -4.45
N VAL A 81 -1.61 -8.98 -3.32
CA VAL A 81 -1.75 -9.92 -2.18
C VAL A 81 -2.45 -11.20 -2.63
N GLY A 82 -3.58 -11.07 -3.35
CA GLY A 82 -4.30 -12.22 -3.89
C GLY A 82 -3.45 -13.08 -4.84
N ARG A 83 -2.55 -12.46 -5.61
CA ARG A 83 -1.60 -13.17 -6.48
C ARG A 83 -0.54 -13.92 -5.67
N ARG A 84 -0.03 -13.31 -4.61
CA ARG A 84 0.97 -13.92 -3.70
C ARG A 84 0.44 -15.11 -2.90
N LEU A 85 -0.86 -15.15 -2.63
CA LEU A 85 -1.50 -16.26 -1.89
C LEU A 85 -1.85 -17.47 -2.79
N ARG A 86 -1.81 -17.31 -4.12
CA ARG A 86 -2.12 -18.38 -5.08
C ARG A 86 -0.88 -19.13 -5.59
N HIS A 87 0.31 -18.64 -5.25
CA HIS A 87 1.60 -19.26 -5.57
C HIS A 87 2.23 -19.84 -4.32
#